data_AF-A0A0H2X197-F1
#
_entry.id   AF-A0A0H2X197-F1
#
_cell.length_a   1.000
_cell.length_b   1.000
_cell.length_c   1.000
_cell.angle_alpha   90.00
_cell.angle_beta   90.00
_cell.angle_gamma   90.00
#
_symmetry.space_group_name_H-M   'P 1'
#
loop_
_entity.id
_entity.type
_entity.pdbx_description
1 polymer ?
#
loop_
_entity_poly.entity_id
_entity_poly.type
_entity_poly.pdbx_seq_one_letter_code
_entity_poly.pdbx_strand_id
1 'polypeptide(L)'
;MMVVITLIGIIGGALAFNMRGSLQKGKIFQTEQNCARVYDVLMMEYASGNLSLKEVIANKEAILEDSAWCKEGKKLLKDAWGEDLLVKMNDKGDDIVVFSKKVRNEQRG
;
A
#
# COMPACT_ATOMS: atom_id res chain seq x y z
N MET A 1 12.94 -1.93 -46.53
CA MET A 1 13.50 -1.38 -45.27
C MET A 1 12.52 -0.48 -44.52
N MET A 2 11.81 0.46 -45.17
CA MET A 2 10.86 1.37 -44.51
C MET A 2 9.73 0.66 -43.75
N VAL A 3 9.07 -0.34 -44.36
CA VAL A 3 7.93 -1.07 -43.77
C VAL A 3 8.31 -1.79 -42.46
N VAL A 4 9.54 -2.31 -42.36
CA VAL A 4 10.01 -3.05 -41.19
C VAL A 4 10.16 -2.11 -39.99
N ILE A 5 10.72 -0.92 -40.21
CA ILE A 5 10.88 0.09 -39.15
C ILE A 5 9.51 0.54 -38.64
N THR A 6 8.54 0.74 -39.55
CA THR A 6 7.17 1.07 -39.17
C THR A 6 6.50 -0.03 -38.36
N LEU A 7 6.67 -1.30 -38.74
CA LEU A 7 6.06 -2.44 -38.05
C LEU A 7 6.60 -2.62 -36.62
N ILE A 8 7.93 -2.48 -36.44
CA ILE A 8 8.56 -2.53 -35.11
C ILE A 8 8.06 -1.39 -34.23
N GLY A 9 7.91 -0.18 -34.78
CA GLY A 9 7.38 0.97 -34.05
C GLY A 9 5.96 0.74 -33.54
N ILE A 10 5.08 0.15 -34.36
CA ILE A 10 3.69 -0.14 -33.99
C ILE A 10 3.63 -1.19 -32.88
N ILE A 11 4.38 -2.30 -33.02
CA ILE A 11 4.39 -3.40 -32.04
C ILE A 11 5.01 -2.93 -30.70
N GLY A 12 6.14 -2.22 -30.77
CA GLY A 12 6.80 -1.67 -29.59
C GLY A 12 5.94 -0.65 -28.85
N GLY A 13 5.22 0.21 -29.58
CA GLY A 13 4.26 1.14 -29.02
C GLY A 13 3.13 0.43 -28.27
N ALA A 14 2.51 -0.58 -28.89
CA ALA A 14 1.41 -1.34 -28.29
C ALA A 14 1.82 -2.06 -26.98
N LEU A 15 3.00 -2.66 -26.95
CA LEU A 15 3.56 -3.31 -25.74
C LEU A 15 3.80 -2.31 -24.62
N ALA A 16 4.37 -1.13 -24.93
CA ALA A 16 4.64 -0.09 -23.94
C ALA A 16 3.35 0.44 -23.29
N PHE A 17 2.27 0.60 -24.05
CA PHE A 17 0.96 0.99 -23.53
C PHE A 17 0.38 -0.05 -22.56
N ASN A 18 0.46 -1.34 -22.90
CA ASN A 18 -0.05 -2.41 -22.05
C ASN A 18 0.76 -2.56 -20.73
N MET A 19 2.09 -2.47 -20.81
CA MET A 19 2.96 -2.54 -19.63
C MET A 19 2.69 -1.43 -18.63
N ARG A 20 2.41 -0.19 -19.08
CA ARG A 20 2.07 0.92 -18.17
C ARG A 20 0.84 0.60 -17.31
N GLY A 21 -0.23 0.07 -17.92
CA GLY A 21 -1.44 -0.31 -17.19
C GLY A 21 -1.20 -1.45 -16.20
N SER A 22 -0.42 -2.45 -16.58
CA SER A 22 -0.08 -3.59 -15.72
C SER A 22 0.79 -3.18 -14.52
N LEU A 23 1.76 -2.28 -14.72
CA LEU A 23 2.59 -1.73 -13.64
C LEU A 23 1.76 -0.95 -12.62
N GLN A 24 0.80 -0.15 -13.09
CA GLN A 24 -0.06 0.64 -12.21
C GLN A 24 -0.97 -0.25 -11.35
N LYS A 25 -1.58 -1.28 -11.95
CA LYS A 25 -2.34 -2.30 -11.22
C LYS A 25 -1.49 -3.02 -10.18
N GLY A 26 -0.24 -3.37 -10.52
CA GLY A 26 0.70 -3.99 -9.58
C GLY A 26 0.98 -3.11 -8.36
N LYS A 27 1.17 -1.80 -8.56
CA LYS A 27 1.38 -0.84 -7.46
C LYS A 27 0.17 -0.68 -6.55
N ILE A 28 -1.04 -0.63 -7.13
CA ILE A 28 -2.29 -0.59 -6.36
C ILE A 28 -2.41 -1.84 -5.48
N PHE A 29 -2.25 -3.02 -6.09
CA PHE A 29 -2.33 -4.30 -5.38
C PHE A 29 -1.28 -4.44 -4.27
N GLN A 30 -0.04 -4.03 -4.52
CA GLN A 30 1.00 -4.01 -3.49
C GLN A 30 0.62 -3.10 -2.31
N THR A 31 0.06 -1.93 -2.60
CA THR A 31 -0.37 -0.98 -1.57
C THR A 31 -1.54 -1.53 -0.77
N GLU A 32 -2.52 -2.17 -1.42
CA GLU A 32 -3.65 -2.82 -0.74
C GLU A 32 -3.19 -3.94 0.19
N GLN A 33 -2.26 -4.78 -0.26
CA GLN A 33 -1.65 -5.81 0.61
C GLN A 33 -0.89 -5.21 1.78
N ASN A 34 -0.13 -4.13 1.57
CA ASN A 34 0.58 -3.47 2.66
C ASN A 34 -0.40 -2.89 3.69
N CYS A 35 -1.48 -2.23 3.24
CA CYS A 35 -2.52 -1.73 4.13
C CYS A 35 -3.16 -2.86 4.95
N ALA A 36 -3.51 -3.98 4.32
CA ALA A 36 -4.09 -5.14 5.00
C ALA A 36 -3.12 -5.71 6.05
N ARG A 37 -1.84 -5.90 5.71
CA ARG A 37 -0.83 -6.38 6.66
C ARG A 37 -0.63 -5.44 7.84
N VAL A 38 -0.57 -4.13 7.59
CA VAL A 38 -0.43 -3.13 8.65
C VAL A 38 -1.66 -3.16 9.56
N TYR A 39 -2.86 -3.24 8.99
CA TYR A 39 -4.10 -3.40 9.75
C TYR A 39 -4.05 -4.66 10.64
N ASP A 40 -3.70 -5.81 10.06
CA ASP A 40 -3.66 -7.09 10.78
C ASP A 40 -2.69 -7.05 11.95
N VAL A 41 -1.47 -6.52 11.75
CA VAL A 41 -0.47 -6.43 12.83
C VAL A 41 -0.92 -5.48 13.95
N LEU A 42 -1.42 -4.30 13.60
CA LEU A 42 -1.89 -3.34 14.60
C LEU A 42 -3.10 -3.88 15.38
N MET A 43 -3.99 -4.63 14.71
CA MET A 43 -5.14 -5.26 15.36
C MET A 43 -4.76 -6.47 16.22
N MET A 44 -3.77 -7.26 15.83
CA MET A 44 -3.25 -8.34 16.66
C MET A 44 -2.65 -7.81 17.97
N GLU A 45 -1.96 -6.68 17.91
CA GLU A 45 -1.38 -6.02 19.08
C GLU A 45 -2.44 -5.39 19.98
N TYR A 46 -3.48 -4.79 19.40
CA TYR A 46 -4.67 -4.38 20.13
C TYR A 46 -5.38 -5.56 20.81
N ALA A 47 -5.57 -6.68 20.11
CA ALA A 47 -6.20 -7.88 20.63
C ALA A 47 -5.37 -8.57 21.72
N SER A 48 -4.05 -8.38 21.71
CA SER A 48 -3.14 -8.86 22.75
C SER A 48 -3.30 -8.07 24.08
N GLY A 49 -4.06 -6.98 24.07
CA GLY A 49 -4.56 -6.30 25.26
C GLY A 49 -3.59 -5.33 25.92
N ASN A 50 -2.45 -5.03 25.27
CA ASN A 50 -1.41 -4.18 25.86
C ASN A 50 -1.66 -2.68 25.69
N LEU A 51 -2.44 -2.25 24.69
CA LEU A 51 -2.56 -0.84 24.31
C LEU A 51 -3.98 -0.51 23.83
N SER A 52 -4.42 0.73 24.09
CA SER A 52 -5.64 1.26 23.50
C SER A 52 -5.45 1.59 22.01
N LEU A 53 -6.53 1.62 21.22
CA LEU A 53 -6.50 1.98 19.79
C LEU A 53 -5.76 3.30 19.51
N LYS A 54 -5.88 4.28 20.40
CA LYS A 54 -5.16 5.57 20.30
C LYS A 54 -3.65 5.40 20.44
N GLU A 55 -3.21 4.59 21.38
CA GLU A 55 -1.79 4.32 21.62
C GLU A 55 -1.20 3.48 20.50
N VAL A 56 -1.97 2.52 19.95
CA VAL A 56 -1.57 1.73 18.79
C VAL A 56 -1.31 2.62 17.56
N ILE A 57 -2.13 3.65 17.34
CA ILE A 57 -1.94 4.60 16.23
C ILE A 57 -0.75 5.54 16.47
N ALA A 58 -0.56 5.98 17.72
CA ALA A 58 0.55 6.85 18.10
C ALA A 58 1.89 6.11 17.95
N ASN A 59 1.97 4.87 18.45
CA ASN A 59 3.18 4.06 18.49
C ASN A 59 3.28 3.05 17.33
N LYS A 60 2.47 3.19 16.28
CA LYS A 60 2.41 2.26 15.14
C LYS A 60 3.79 1.89 14.56
N GLU A 61 4.74 2.83 14.53
CA GLU A 61 6.09 2.57 14.04
C GLU A 61 6.87 1.62 14.94
N ALA A 62 6.83 1.86 16.26
CA ALA A 62 7.50 1.02 17.24
C ALA A 62 6.87 -0.39 17.27
N ILE A 63 5.53 -0.46 17.20
CA ILE A 63 4.80 -1.72 17.19
C ILE A 63 5.15 -2.55 15.95
N LEU A 64 5.19 -1.92 14.77
CA LEU A 64 5.53 -2.60 13.52
C LEU A 64 7.00 -3.03 13.45
N GLU A 65 7.92 -2.32 14.13
CA GLU A 65 9.33 -2.72 14.22
C GLU A 65 9.57 -3.84 15.22
N ASP A 66 8.87 -3.83 16.36
CA ASP A 66 9.02 -4.84 17.41
C ASP A 66 8.22 -6.12 17.12
N SER A 67 7.23 -6.03 16.23
CA SER A 67 6.41 -7.16 15.83
C SER A 67 7.21 -8.25 15.13
N ALA A 68 7.25 -9.44 15.73
CA ALA A 68 7.81 -10.66 15.11
C ALA A 68 7.12 -11.05 13.79
N TRP A 69 5.94 -10.49 13.52
CA TRP A 69 5.13 -10.75 12.33
C TRP A 69 5.57 -9.92 11.12
N CYS A 70 6.50 -8.96 11.29
CA CYS A 70 7.01 -8.11 10.23
C CYS A 70 8.53 -7.99 10.27
N LYS A 71 9.21 -8.47 9.20
CA LYS A 71 10.67 -8.34 9.09
C LYS A 71 11.14 -6.89 8.86
N GLU A 72 10.26 -5.97 8.43
CA GLU A 72 10.62 -4.58 8.10
C GLU A 72 9.42 -3.60 8.29
N GLY A 73 8.97 -3.40 9.53
CA GLY A 73 7.79 -2.57 9.86
C GLY A 73 7.77 -1.17 9.22
N LYS A 74 8.90 -0.44 9.26
CA LYS A 74 9.01 0.90 8.66
C LYS A 74 8.80 0.93 7.14
N LYS A 75 9.15 -0.14 6.43
CA LYS A 75 8.94 -0.22 4.97
C LYS A 75 7.50 -0.59 4.64
N LEU A 76 6.83 -1.34 5.50
CA LEU A 76 5.41 -1.68 5.38
C LEU A 76 4.50 -0.47 5.51
N LEU A 77 4.93 0.55 6.26
CA LEU A 77 4.26 1.85 6.33
C LEU A 77 4.37 2.67 5.06
N LYS A 78 5.06 2.19 4.01
CA LYS A 78 5.15 2.86 2.72
C LYS A 78 4.29 2.17 1.67
N ASP A 79 3.67 2.99 0.83
CA ASP A 79 2.97 2.51 -0.35
C ASP A 79 3.94 2.19 -1.51
N ALA A 80 3.39 1.68 -2.62
CA ALA A 80 4.15 1.33 -3.82
C ALA A 80 4.74 2.54 -4.58
N TRP A 81 4.47 3.76 -4.13
CA TRP A 81 5.05 5.02 -4.63
C TRP A 81 6.02 5.67 -3.63
N GLY A 82 6.20 5.07 -2.45
CA GLY A 82 7.11 5.53 -1.41
C GLY A 82 6.51 6.55 -0.43
N GLU A 83 5.20 6.80 -0.48
CA GLU A 83 4.50 7.66 0.47
C GLU A 83 4.07 6.88 1.71
N ASP A 84 4.05 7.55 2.86
CA ASP A 84 3.64 6.94 4.12
C ASP A 84 2.11 6.70 4.17
N LEU A 85 1.74 5.52 4.66
CA LEU A 85 0.37 5.10 4.89
C LEU A 85 -0.24 5.87 6.06
N LEU A 86 -1.51 6.27 5.91
CA LEU A 86 -2.25 6.95 6.96
C LEU A 86 -3.08 5.93 7.72
N VAL A 87 -2.86 5.89 9.03
CA VAL A 87 -3.67 5.12 9.96
C VAL A 87 -4.56 6.09 10.74
N LYS A 88 -5.87 5.91 10.68
CA LYS A 88 -6.85 6.71 11.44
C LYS A 88 -7.84 5.79 12.15
N MET A 89 -8.45 6.26 13.24
CA MET A 89 -9.63 5.58 13.78
C MET A 89 -10.85 5.85 12.90
N ASN A 90 -11.76 4.88 12.87
CA ASN A 90 -13.10 5.03 12.33
C ASN A 90 -13.93 5.99 13.23
N ASP A 91 -14.99 6.60 12.68
CA ASP A 91 -15.85 7.56 13.38
C ASP A 91 -16.54 6.97 14.64
N LYS A 92 -16.65 5.64 14.71
CA LYS A 92 -17.17 4.91 15.86
C LYS A 92 -16.15 4.70 16.98
N GLY A 93 -14.86 4.89 16.71
CA GLY A 93 -13.77 4.71 17.68
C GLY A 93 -13.39 3.26 17.97
N ASP A 94 -14.08 2.29 17.37
CA ASP A 94 -13.87 0.86 17.64
C ASP A 94 -12.91 0.16 16.66
N ASP A 95 -12.47 0.87 15.60
CA ASP A 95 -11.74 0.26 14.49
C ASP A 95 -10.66 1.21 13.90
N ILE A 96 -9.62 0.65 13.29
CA ILE A 96 -8.59 1.39 12.55
C ILE A 96 -8.79 1.26 11.04
N VAL A 97 -8.57 2.37 10.34
CA VAL A 97 -8.61 2.44 8.89
C VAL A 97 -7.21 2.83 8.40
N VAL A 98 -6.60 1.94 7.62
CA VAL A 98 -5.30 2.17 6.98
C VAL A 98 -5.53 2.49 5.51
N PHE A 99 -5.02 3.63 5.03
CA PHE A 99 -5.18 4.02 3.63
C PHE A 99 -3.99 4.81 3.07
N SER A 100 -3.72 4.62 1.77
CA SER A 100 -2.80 5.49 1.01
C SER A 100 -3.59 6.65 0.36
N LYS A 101 -3.00 7.85 0.36
CA LYS A 101 -3.54 9.02 -0.36
C LYS A 101 -3.59 8.78 -1.86
N LYS A 102 -2.58 8.11 -2.42
CA LYS A 102 -2.44 7.89 -3.86
C LYS A 102 -3.48 6.95 -4.42
N VAL A 103 -3.67 5.78 -3.80
CA VAL A 103 -4.69 4.81 -4.26
C VAL A 103 -6.08 5.45 -4.30
N ARG A 104 -6.41 6.27 -3.30
CA ARG A 104 -7.69 6.99 -3.26
C ARG A 104 -7.85 8.01 -4.40
N ASN A 105 -6.76 8.61 -4.86
CA ASN A 105 -6.77 9.55 -5.98
C ASN A 105 -6.86 8.82 -7.33
N GLU A 106 -6.13 7.70 -7.48
CA GLU A 106 -6.14 6.86 -8.67
C GLU A 106 -7.49 6.15 -8.90
N GLN A 107 -8.26 5.87 -7.84
CA GLN A 107 -9.60 5.26 -7.93
C GLN A 107 -10.72 6.28 -8.28
N ARG A 108 -10.42 7.58 -8.27
CA ARG A 108 -11.39 8.66 -8.55
C ARG A 108 -11.24 9.27 -9.95
N GLY A 109 -10.18 8.93 -10.69
CA GLY A 109 -9.94 9.37 -12.07
C GLY A 109 -10.18 8.26 -13.08
#